data_AF-A0A6I9RGU9-F1
#
_entry.id   AF-A0A6I9RGU9-F1
#
_cell.length_a   1.000
_cell.length_b   1.000
_cell.length_c   1.000
_cell.angle_alpha   90.00
_cell.angle_beta   90.00
_cell.angle_gamma   90.00
#
_symmetry.space_group_name_H-M   'P 1'
#
loop_
_entity.id
_entity.type
_entity.pdbx_description
1 polymer ?
#
loop_
_entity_poly.entity_id
_entity_poly.type
_entity_poly.pdbx_seq_one_letter_code
_entity_poly.pdbx_strand_id
1 'polypeptide(L)'
;MPGSQDQRSRSSRAATIHGCAQSGDLLGLQRRLQENPSLLNARNAVMSQTPLHVASGYNNTSIVKFLLEWQGPEKVELEAKNMYGETPLHMAAKNGSSESARLLLVHGAFLEAKANNGMTPLHLAVWHALRAEDCITVSTLLEYNADCSVKDNEGMTPMDHLSENAGNEKLRKLLTQHIEEQRKRKALESCSEAKAKMMEFEAAISNIVGLHELKMQLQRWAKGMLFDEKRRALGLSIAARKPPHMAFLGNPGTGKTMVARVLGKLLHMVGILPTDKVTEVQRTDLVGEFVGHTGPKTRRKIQEAEGGILFVDEAYRLIPMQKADDKDYGLEALEEIMSVMDSGKVVVIFAGYCEPMKRVIASNEGFCRRVTKFFYFSNFSTTELAQILHLKMNNQDQGSVLYGFKLHPSCTVEAVAELINRETTEKQRKEMNGGLIDPLLANARENLDLRLDFDCTDADSLVTITMEDLEAGLGLLSQ
;
A
#
# COMPACT_ATOMS: atom_id res chain seq x y z
N MET A 1 42.95 -44.28 -73.91
CA MET A 1 41.87 -43.28 -73.79
C MET A 1 40.92 -43.68 -72.66
N PRO A 2 41.17 -43.25 -71.42
CA PRO A 2 40.20 -43.38 -70.33
C PRO A 2 39.43 -42.06 -70.13
N GLY A 3 38.11 -42.15 -70.04
CA GLY A 3 37.22 -41.01 -69.80
C GLY A 3 37.16 -40.61 -68.32
N SER A 4 37.73 -39.45 -68.04
CA SER A 4 37.46 -38.48 -66.96
C SER A 4 36.71 -38.95 -65.69
N GLN A 5 37.47 -39.00 -64.60
CA GLN A 5 37.00 -38.82 -63.23
C GLN A 5 36.30 -37.46 -63.10
N ASP A 6 35.06 -37.43 -62.61
CA ASP A 6 34.40 -36.21 -62.16
C ASP A 6 34.34 -36.24 -60.63
N GLN A 7 35.50 -36.00 -59.99
CA GLN A 7 35.57 -35.61 -58.59
C GLN A 7 35.07 -34.17 -58.47
N ARG A 8 33.75 -33.99 -58.39
CA ARG A 8 33.17 -32.71 -57.95
C ARG A 8 33.25 -32.63 -56.43
N SER A 9 34.33 -31.99 -55.97
CA SER A 9 34.45 -31.38 -54.65
C SER A 9 33.15 -30.68 -54.25
N ARG A 10 32.46 -31.18 -53.22
CA ARG A 10 31.37 -30.44 -52.56
C ARG A 10 31.96 -29.16 -51.98
N SER A 11 31.80 -28.06 -52.70
CA SER A 11 32.04 -26.68 -52.26
C SER A 11 31.52 -26.49 -50.83
N SER A 12 32.42 -26.21 -49.89
CA SER A 12 32.12 -25.83 -48.52
C SER A 12 31.22 -24.60 -48.52
N ARG A 13 29.92 -24.77 -48.22
CA ARG A 13 29.05 -23.62 -47.90
C ARG A 13 29.68 -22.89 -46.73
N ALA A 14 29.98 -21.60 -46.89
CA ALA A 14 30.50 -20.77 -45.81
C ALA A 14 29.56 -20.88 -44.59
N ALA A 15 30.07 -21.36 -43.45
CA ALA A 15 29.28 -21.56 -42.24
C ALA A 15 28.69 -20.22 -41.78
N THR A 16 27.36 -20.10 -41.69
CA THR A 16 26.69 -18.87 -41.25
C THR A 16 26.97 -18.59 -39.77
N ILE A 17 26.71 -17.37 -39.28
CA ILE A 17 26.86 -17.07 -37.84
C ILE A 17 26.01 -18.01 -36.97
N HIS A 18 24.80 -18.36 -37.43
CA HIS A 18 23.94 -19.36 -36.80
C HIS A 18 24.53 -20.77 -36.86
N GLY A 19 25.23 -21.12 -37.95
CA GLY A 19 25.95 -22.38 -38.07
C GLY A 19 27.13 -22.48 -37.09
N CYS A 20 27.87 -21.40 -36.87
CA CYS A 20 28.89 -21.32 -35.81
C CYS A 20 28.24 -21.46 -34.42
N ALA A 21 27.14 -20.73 -34.18
CA ALA A 21 26.37 -20.82 -32.93
C ALA A 21 25.80 -22.22 -32.66
N GLN A 22 25.45 -22.98 -33.70
CA GLN A 22 24.97 -24.35 -33.61
C GLN A 22 26.10 -25.36 -33.38
N SER A 23 27.22 -25.23 -34.10
CA SER A 23 28.34 -26.18 -34.05
C SER A 23 29.28 -25.98 -32.86
N GLY A 24 29.18 -24.84 -32.16
CA GLY A 24 30.09 -24.50 -31.06
C GLY A 24 31.41 -23.87 -31.51
N ASP A 25 31.53 -23.47 -32.79
CA ASP A 25 32.73 -22.79 -33.32
C ASP A 25 32.82 -21.33 -32.85
N LEU A 26 33.40 -21.14 -31.66
CA LEU A 26 33.62 -19.84 -31.04
C LEU A 26 34.54 -18.94 -31.88
N LEU A 27 35.61 -19.49 -32.46
CA LEU A 27 36.59 -18.71 -33.22
C LEU A 27 36.00 -18.21 -34.55
N GLY A 28 35.24 -19.06 -35.24
CA GLY A 28 34.49 -18.66 -36.43
C GLY A 28 33.44 -17.59 -36.12
N LEU A 29 32.73 -17.73 -35.00
CA LEU A 29 31.75 -16.74 -34.57
C LEU A 29 32.40 -15.38 -34.21
N GLN A 30 33.51 -15.40 -33.47
CA GLN A 30 34.29 -14.21 -33.12
C GLN A 30 34.78 -13.46 -34.36
N ARG A 31 35.40 -14.17 -35.31
CA ARG A 31 35.89 -13.57 -36.55
C ARG A 31 34.76 -12.88 -37.32
N ARG A 32 33.59 -13.52 -37.42
CA ARG A 32 32.44 -12.97 -38.13
C ARG A 32 31.85 -11.73 -37.46
N LEU A 33 31.80 -11.70 -36.13
CA LEU A 33 31.31 -10.52 -35.40
C LEU A 33 32.31 -9.37 -35.41
N GLN A 34 33.61 -9.64 -35.51
CA GLN A 34 34.63 -8.62 -35.76
C GLN A 34 34.52 -8.04 -37.18
N GLU A 35 34.30 -8.89 -38.19
CA GLU A 35 34.11 -8.47 -39.59
C GLU A 35 32.79 -7.71 -39.80
N ASN A 36 31.71 -8.16 -39.15
CA ASN A 36 30.40 -7.53 -39.26
C ASN A 36 29.60 -7.61 -37.93
N PRO A 37 29.68 -6.57 -37.07
CA PRO A 37 28.98 -6.53 -35.79
C PRO A 37 27.45 -6.62 -35.87
N SER A 38 26.84 -6.23 -37.00
CA SER A 38 25.38 -6.27 -37.19
C SER A 38 24.83 -7.70 -37.21
N LEU A 39 25.70 -8.71 -37.27
CA LEU A 39 25.32 -10.11 -37.21
C LEU A 39 24.93 -10.57 -35.80
N LEU A 40 25.24 -9.79 -34.75
CA LEU A 40 24.99 -10.13 -33.34
C LEU A 40 23.55 -10.55 -33.08
N ASN A 41 22.58 -9.80 -33.62
CA ASN A 41 21.15 -10.04 -33.48
C ASN A 41 20.48 -10.51 -34.78
N ALA A 42 21.26 -10.94 -35.77
CA ALA A 42 20.74 -11.35 -37.07
C ALA A 42 19.78 -12.54 -36.95
N ARG A 43 18.63 -12.47 -37.61
CA ARG A 43 17.59 -13.51 -37.55
C ARG A 43 17.73 -14.47 -38.72
N ASN A 44 17.73 -15.77 -38.46
CA ASN A 44 17.76 -16.77 -39.53
C ASN A 44 16.42 -16.81 -40.30
N ALA A 45 16.47 -17.19 -41.58
CA ALA A 45 15.30 -17.09 -42.47
C ALA A 45 14.18 -18.07 -42.14
N VAL A 46 14.48 -19.17 -41.45
CA VAL A 46 13.50 -20.26 -41.22
C VAL A 46 12.70 -20.03 -39.94
N MET A 47 13.38 -19.81 -38.82
CA MET A 47 12.75 -19.75 -37.50
C MET A 47 12.80 -18.35 -36.87
N SER A 48 13.38 -17.36 -37.58
CA SER A 48 13.62 -16.02 -37.05
C SER A 48 14.47 -16.00 -35.76
N GLN A 49 15.42 -16.93 -35.65
CA GLN A 49 16.28 -17.09 -34.47
C GLN A 49 17.55 -16.24 -34.56
N THR A 50 17.93 -15.61 -33.46
CA THR A 50 19.24 -14.95 -33.29
C THR A 50 20.35 -15.99 -33.03
N PRO A 51 21.64 -15.65 -33.18
CA PRO A 51 22.74 -16.52 -32.78
C PRO A 51 22.61 -16.98 -31.32
N LEU A 52 22.10 -16.12 -30.43
CA LEU A 52 21.86 -16.44 -29.03
C LEU A 52 20.78 -17.53 -28.86
N HIS A 53 19.68 -17.50 -29.62
CA HIS A 53 18.68 -18.58 -29.58
C HIS A 53 19.28 -19.94 -29.92
N VAL A 54 20.11 -19.98 -30.97
CA VAL A 54 20.71 -21.22 -31.47
C VAL A 54 21.73 -21.72 -30.45
N ALA A 55 22.67 -20.89 -30.02
CA ALA A 55 23.68 -21.27 -29.03
C ALA A 55 23.04 -21.75 -27.71
N SER A 56 21.98 -21.07 -27.26
CA SER A 56 21.24 -21.45 -26.06
C SER A 56 20.52 -22.79 -26.18
N GLY A 57 19.91 -23.09 -27.34
CA GLY A 57 19.22 -24.36 -27.58
C GLY A 57 20.15 -25.57 -27.77
N TYR A 58 21.40 -25.36 -28.20
CA TYR A 58 22.40 -26.41 -28.35
C TYR A 58 23.35 -26.54 -27.13
N ASN A 59 23.08 -25.82 -26.05
CA ASN A 59 23.93 -25.76 -24.87
C ASN A 59 25.40 -25.35 -25.15
N ASN A 60 25.63 -24.50 -26.16
CA ASN A 60 26.97 -24.01 -26.51
C ASN A 60 27.39 -22.86 -25.59
N THR A 61 27.66 -23.18 -24.32
CA THR A 61 27.91 -22.24 -23.23
C THR A 61 29.03 -21.24 -23.51
N SER A 62 30.09 -21.66 -24.20
CA SER A 62 31.19 -20.77 -24.60
C SER A 62 30.74 -19.67 -25.55
N ILE A 63 29.83 -19.99 -26.48
CA ILE A 63 29.24 -19.01 -27.39
C ILE A 63 28.20 -18.16 -26.68
N VAL A 64 27.34 -18.76 -25.85
CA VAL A 64 26.34 -18.02 -25.06
C VAL A 64 27.04 -16.98 -24.20
N LYS A 65 28.04 -17.38 -23.41
CA LYS A 65 28.83 -16.48 -22.57
C LYS A 65 29.47 -15.36 -23.40
N PHE A 66 30.11 -15.70 -24.51
CA PHE A 66 30.73 -14.71 -25.39
C PHE A 66 29.74 -13.69 -25.95
N LEU A 67 28.55 -14.14 -26.39
CA LEU A 67 27.50 -13.25 -26.91
C LEU A 67 26.92 -12.35 -25.81
N LEU A 68 26.78 -12.86 -24.58
CA LEU A 68 26.29 -12.11 -23.42
C LEU A 68 27.30 -11.07 -22.92
N GLU A 69 28.59 -11.36 -23.03
CA GLU A 69 29.69 -10.48 -22.62
C GLU A 69 30.23 -9.63 -23.78
N TRP A 70 29.55 -9.60 -24.92
CA TRP A 70 29.99 -8.86 -26.11
C TRP A 70 30.10 -7.35 -25.86
N GLN A 71 31.28 -6.79 -26.11
CA GLN A 71 31.61 -5.36 -25.90
C GLN A 71 31.59 -4.54 -27.20
N GLY A 72 30.88 -4.98 -28.22
CA GLY A 72 30.76 -4.24 -29.49
C GLY A 72 29.74 -3.10 -29.46
N PRO A 73 29.50 -2.45 -30.61
CA PRO A 73 28.64 -1.26 -30.70
C PRO A 73 27.15 -1.57 -30.45
N GLU A 74 26.72 -2.80 -30.76
CA GLU A 74 25.36 -3.27 -30.53
C GLU A 74 25.31 -4.17 -29.27
N LYS A 75 24.23 -4.05 -28.50
CA LYS A 75 23.95 -4.96 -27.37
C LYS A 75 23.19 -6.19 -27.85
N VAL A 76 23.48 -7.33 -27.24
CA VAL A 76 22.75 -8.57 -27.53
C VAL A 76 21.30 -8.48 -27.06
N GLU A 77 20.37 -8.91 -27.92
CA GLU A 77 18.94 -8.97 -27.59
C GLU A 77 18.63 -10.25 -26.79
N LEU A 78 18.70 -10.14 -25.46
CA LEU A 78 18.34 -11.21 -24.52
C LEU A 78 16.90 -11.71 -24.67
N GLU A 79 15.97 -10.79 -24.97
CA GLU A 79 14.53 -11.07 -25.06
C GLU A 79 14.01 -11.08 -26.51
N ALA A 80 14.91 -11.25 -27.49
CA ALA A 80 14.50 -11.43 -28.88
C ALA A 80 13.53 -12.61 -28.99
N LYS A 81 12.49 -12.47 -29.82
CA LYS A 81 11.48 -13.52 -30.03
C LYS A 81 11.65 -14.15 -31.41
N ASN A 82 11.63 -15.47 -31.45
CA ASN A 82 11.58 -16.25 -32.69
C ASN A 82 10.15 -16.31 -33.27
N MET A 83 9.91 -17.07 -34.34
CA MET A 83 8.59 -17.18 -34.98
C MET A 83 7.47 -17.74 -34.07
N TYR A 84 7.83 -18.44 -33.00
CA TYR A 84 6.91 -18.98 -31.99
C TYR A 84 6.76 -18.07 -30.77
N GLY A 85 7.38 -16.89 -30.79
CA GLY A 85 7.42 -15.99 -29.64
C GLY A 85 8.38 -16.44 -28.53
N GLU A 86 9.17 -17.48 -28.77
CA GLU A 86 10.12 -18.04 -27.81
C GLU A 86 11.38 -17.17 -27.74
N THR A 87 11.86 -16.92 -26.52
CA THR A 87 13.14 -16.25 -26.25
C THR A 87 14.31 -17.25 -26.22
N PRO A 88 15.58 -16.81 -26.18
CA PRO A 88 16.70 -17.71 -25.97
C PRO A 88 16.57 -18.59 -24.71
N LEU A 89 15.92 -18.09 -23.65
CA LEU A 89 15.64 -18.88 -22.44
C LEU A 89 14.62 -19.99 -22.68
N HIS A 90 13.59 -19.74 -23.50
CA HIS A 90 12.67 -20.79 -23.95
C HIS A 90 13.40 -21.86 -24.76
N MET A 91 14.32 -21.47 -25.66
CA MET A 91 15.12 -22.41 -26.44
C MET A 91 16.02 -23.28 -25.55
N ALA A 92 16.65 -22.69 -24.53
CA ALA A 92 17.43 -23.44 -23.55
C ALA A 92 16.55 -24.43 -22.78
N ALA A 93 15.38 -23.97 -22.30
CA ALA A 93 14.42 -24.79 -21.56
C ALA A 93 13.88 -25.97 -22.38
N LYS A 94 13.46 -25.71 -23.62
CA LYS A 94 12.88 -26.68 -24.55
C LYS A 94 13.83 -27.83 -24.90
N ASN A 95 15.14 -27.58 -24.85
CA ASN A 95 16.19 -28.55 -25.19
C ASN A 95 16.98 -29.04 -23.98
N GLY A 96 16.54 -28.76 -22.75
CA GLY A 96 17.23 -29.19 -21.53
C GLY A 96 18.64 -28.61 -21.35
N SER A 97 18.93 -27.46 -21.98
CA SER A 97 20.24 -26.80 -21.93
C SER A 97 20.40 -26.00 -20.64
N SER A 98 20.59 -26.71 -19.52
CA SER A 98 20.59 -26.14 -18.16
C SER A 98 21.65 -25.07 -17.93
N GLU A 99 22.86 -25.23 -18.49
CA GLU A 99 23.95 -24.27 -18.30
C GLU A 99 23.74 -23.01 -19.13
N SER A 100 23.25 -23.13 -20.36
CA SER A 100 22.79 -21.98 -21.14
C SER A 100 21.64 -21.24 -20.43
N ALA A 101 20.68 -21.97 -19.85
CA ALA A 101 19.59 -21.36 -19.07
C ALA A 101 20.13 -20.59 -17.86
N ARG A 102 21.09 -21.16 -17.11
CA ARG A 102 21.75 -20.50 -15.98
C ARG A 102 22.46 -19.21 -16.41
N LEU A 103 23.24 -19.25 -17.49
CA LEU A 103 23.94 -18.07 -18.02
C LEU A 103 22.96 -16.96 -18.42
N LEU A 104 21.87 -17.30 -19.10
CA LEU A 104 20.84 -16.33 -19.48
C LEU A 104 20.21 -15.66 -18.25
N LEU A 105 19.89 -16.44 -17.21
CA LEU A 105 19.27 -15.92 -15.99
C LEU A 105 20.22 -15.02 -15.19
N VAL A 106 21.50 -15.38 -15.08
CA VAL A 106 22.52 -14.53 -14.44
C VAL A 106 22.64 -13.18 -15.14
N HIS A 107 22.48 -13.15 -16.47
CA HIS A 107 22.52 -11.92 -17.27
C HIS A 107 21.17 -11.19 -17.36
N GLY A 108 20.17 -11.58 -16.55
CA GLY A 108 18.90 -10.87 -16.43
C GLY A 108 17.86 -11.22 -17.48
N ALA A 109 17.95 -12.40 -18.10
CA ALA A 109 16.86 -12.89 -18.95
C ALA A 109 15.55 -13.01 -18.16
N PHE A 110 14.44 -12.62 -18.78
CA PHE A 110 13.14 -12.61 -18.13
C PHE A 110 12.58 -14.03 -18.02
N LEU A 111 12.55 -14.53 -16.78
CA LEU A 111 12.16 -15.90 -16.44
C LEU A 111 10.72 -16.25 -16.83
N GLU A 112 9.81 -15.28 -16.77
CA GLU A 112 8.38 -15.45 -17.03
C GLU A 112 7.94 -14.95 -18.42
N ALA A 113 8.88 -14.88 -19.36
CA ALA A 113 8.58 -14.53 -20.74
C ALA A 113 7.53 -15.51 -21.31
N LYS A 114 6.56 -14.99 -22.08
CA LYS A 114 5.52 -15.81 -22.72
C LYS A 114 5.75 -15.95 -24.22
N ALA A 115 5.75 -17.21 -24.67
CA ALA A 115 5.67 -17.59 -26.08
C ALA A 115 4.27 -17.32 -26.65
N ASN A 116 4.07 -17.53 -27.96
CA ASN A 116 2.80 -17.24 -28.65
C ASN A 116 1.62 -18.07 -28.11
N ASN A 117 1.88 -19.25 -27.57
CA ASN A 117 0.88 -20.11 -26.92
C ASN A 117 0.72 -19.82 -25.41
N GLY A 118 1.35 -18.76 -24.89
CA GLY A 118 1.28 -18.37 -23.49
C GLY A 118 2.19 -19.18 -22.56
N MET A 119 2.92 -20.18 -23.07
CA MET A 119 3.86 -20.98 -22.28
C MET A 119 5.07 -20.15 -21.84
N THR A 120 5.54 -20.44 -20.62
CA THR A 120 6.80 -19.91 -20.07
C THR A 120 7.95 -20.91 -20.28
N PRO A 121 9.22 -20.51 -20.07
CA PRO A 121 10.35 -21.44 -20.09
C PRO A 121 10.14 -22.65 -19.17
N LEU A 122 9.50 -22.49 -18.01
CA LEU A 122 9.22 -23.61 -17.10
C LEU A 122 8.29 -24.66 -17.72
N HIS A 123 7.27 -24.26 -18.49
CA HIS A 123 6.40 -25.18 -19.21
C HIS A 123 7.19 -26.05 -20.20
N LEU A 124 8.06 -25.42 -20.99
CA LEU A 124 8.88 -26.12 -21.99
C LEU A 124 9.93 -27.03 -21.33
N ALA A 125 10.52 -26.61 -20.21
CA ALA A 125 11.43 -27.44 -19.43
C ALA A 125 10.74 -28.69 -18.86
N VAL A 126 9.49 -28.56 -18.39
CA VAL A 126 8.69 -29.70 -17.93
C VAL A 126 8.43 -30.68 -19.09
N TRP A 127 8.03 -30.18 -20.27
CA TRP A 127 7.86 -31.02 -21.46
C TRP A 127 9.13 -31.74 -21.88
N HIS A 128 10.28 -31.07 -21.81
CA HIS A 128 11.56 -31.71 -22.07
C HIS A 128 11.86 -32.81 -21.04
N ALA A 129 11.70 -32.49 -19.74
CA ALA A 129 11.94 -33.41 -18.65
C ALA A 129 11.07 -34.68 -18.73
N LEU A 130 9.83 -34.57 -19.22
CA LEU A 130 8.94 -35.72 -19.47
C LEU A 130 9.45 -36.66 -20.57
N ARG A 131 10.21 -36.16 -21.54
CA ARG A 131 10.73 -36.94 -22.68
C ARG A 131 12.13 -37.51 -22.43
N ALA A 132 12.95 -36.76 -21.69
CA ALA A 132 14.37 -37.04 -21.49
C ALA A 132 14.71 -37.56 -20.08
N GLU A 133 13.73 -37.60 -19.17
CA GLU A 133 13.89 -37.93 -17.73
C GLU A 133 14.91 -37.02 -16.99
N ASP A 134 15.28 -35.88 -17.58
CA ASP A 134 16.21 -34.90 -17.02
C ASP A 134 15.45 -33.71 -16.40
N CYS A 135 15.61 -33.54 -15.10
CA CYS A 135 14.99 -32.46 -14.31
C CYS A 135 15.94 -31.27 -14.06
N ILE A 136 17.19 -31.29 -14.50
CA ILE A 136 18.20 -30.28 -14.13
C ILE A 136 17.77 -28.88 -14.59
N THR A 137 17.22 -28.76 -15.79
CA THR A 137 16.75 -27.47 -16.31
C THR A 137 15.53 -26.95 -15.53
N VAL A 138 14.64 -27.85 -15.11
CA VAL A 138 13.52 -27.50 -14.22
C VAL A 138 14.03 -27.03 -12.86
N SER A 139 14.97 -27.75 -12.24
CA SER A 139 15.61 -27.34 -10.99
C SER A 139 16.27 -25.97 -11.13
N THR A 140 16.97 -25.71 -12.22
CA THR A 140 17.65 -24.43 -12.48
C THR A 140 16.64 -23.29 -12.56
N LEU A 141 15.54 -23.44 -13.30
CA LEU A 141 14.50 -22.39 -13.38
C LEU A 141 13.85 -22.13 -12.00
N LEU A 142 13.65 -23.19 -11.21
CA LEU A 142 13.03 -23.11 -9.89
C LEU A 142 13.97 -22.51 -8.82
N GLU A 143 15.28 -22.77 -8.89
CA GLU A 143 16.31 -22.08 -8.09
C GLU A 143 16.26 -20.56 -8.28
N TYR A 144 15.89 -20.10 -9.48
CA TYR A 144 15.71 -18.69 -9.82
C TYR A 144 14.25 -18.20 -9.60
N ASN A 145 13.44 -18.95 -8.85
CA ASN A 145 12.07 -18.63 -8.44
C ASN A 145 11.04 -18.57 -9.59
N ALA A 146 11.13 -19.45 -10.59
CA ALA A 146 10.12 -19.53 -11.66
C ALA A 146 8.71 -19.82 -11.09
N ASP A 147 7.70 -19.05 -11.46
CA ASP A 147 6.36 -19.15 -10.89
C ASP A 147 5.62 -20.38 -11.45
N CYS A 148 5.38 -21.36 -10.58
CA CYS A 148 4.69 -22.61 -10.92
C CYS A 148 3.18 -22.45 -11.15
N SER A 149 2.61 -21.26 -10.89
CA SER A 149 1.18 -20.99 -11.00
C SER A 149 0.78 -20.29 -12.30
N VAL A 150 1.74 -19.94 -13.16
CA VAL A 150 1.45 -19.28 -14.44
C VAL A 150 0.70 -20.24 -15.36
N LYS A 151 -0.37 -19.73 -15.98
CA LYS A 151 -1.18 -20.46 -16.95
C LYS A 151 -0.81 -20.09 -18.38
N ASP A 152 -0.77 -21.09 -19.24
CA ASP A 152 -0.70 -20.94 -20.69
C ASP A 152 -2.07 -20.53 -21.28
N ASN A 153 -2.16 -20.43 -22.61
CA ASN A 153 -3.41 -20.05 -23.29
C ASN A 153 -4.51 -21.11 -23.18
N GLU A 154 -4.19 -22.35 -22.79
CA GLU A 154 -5.15 -23.43 -22.53
C GLU A 154 -5.58 -23.45 -21.05
N GLY A 155 -5.05 -22.55 -20.23
CA GLY A 155 -5.37 -22.45 -18.81
C GLY A 155 -4.61 -23.46 -17.93
N MET A 156 -3.64 -24.18 -18.50
CA MET A 156 -2.83 -25.19 -17.81
C MET A 156 -1.59 -24.58 -17.19
N THR A 157 -1.24 -25.04 -16.00
CA THR A 157 0.02 -24.74 -15.31
C THR A 157 1.11 -25.75 -15.70
N PRO A 158 2.41 -25.50 -15.41
CA PRO A 158 3.46 -26.48 -15.67
C PRO A 158 3.22 -27.83 -15.00
N MET A 159 2.51 -27.88 -13.87
CA MET A 159 2.17 -29.12 -13.19
C MET A 159 1.04 -29.90 -13.89
N ASP A 160 0.09 -29.20 -14.52
CA ASP A 160 -1.05 -29.82 -15.22
C ASP A 160 -0.61 -30.56 -16.49
N HIS A 161 0.54 -30.18 -17.05
CA HIS A 161 1.18 -30.86 -18.19
C HIS A 161 1.80 -32.22 -17.82
N LEU A 162 1.83 -32.59 -16.54
CA LEU A 162 2.32 -33.90 -16.08
C LEU A 162 1.21 -34.96 -16.25
N SER A 163 1.47 -36.02 -17.01
CA SER A 163 0.58 -37.18 -17.08
C SER A 163 0.61 -38.01 -15.79
N GLU A 164 -0.47 -38.76 -15.48
CA GLU A 164 -0.59 -39.64 -14.31
C GLU A 164 0.28 -40.93 -14.38
N ASN A 165 1.40 -40.90 -15.11
CA ASN A 165 2.26 -42.07 -15.27
C ASN A 165 3.38 -42.10 -14.21
N ALA A 166 3.72 -43.30 -13.73
CA ALA A 166 4.67 -43.55 -12.64
C ALA A 166 6.11 -43.06 -12.89
N GLY A 167 6.52 -42.83 -14.14
CA GLY A 167 7.89 -42.42 -14.49
C GLY A 167 8.30 -41.01 -14.03
N ASN A 168 7.34 -40.15 -13.67
CA ASN A 168 7.58 -38.72 -13.40
C ASN A 168 7.51 -38.33 -11.92
N GLU A 169 7.57 -39.30 -11.01
CA GLU A 169 7.40 -39.07 -9.57
C GLU A 169 8.41 -38.06 -9.01
N LYS A 170 9.67 -38.09 -9.50
CA LYS A 170 10.73 -37.16 -9.10
C LYS A 170 10.40 -35.71 -9.48
N LEU A 171 9.98 -35.48 -10.72
CA LEU A 171 9.61 -34.15 -11.23
C LEU A 171 8.37 -33.61 -10.50
N ARG A 172 7.37 -34.46 -10.28
CA ARG A 172 6.15 -34.11 -9.55
C ARG A 172 6.43 -33.73 -8.11
N LYS A 173 7.28 -34.48 -7.40
CA LYS A 173 7.73 -34.14 -6.03
C LYS A 173 8.44 -32.78 -6.01
N LEU A 174 9.35 -32.55 -6.97
CA LEU A 174 10.13 -31.32 -7.03
C LEU A 174 9.23 -30.08 -7.24
N LEU A 175 8.32 -30.13 -8.21
CA LEU A 175 7.36 -29.07 -8.47
C LEU A 175 6.41 -28.85 -7.29
N THR A 176 5.92 -29.93 -6.66
CA THR A 176 5.02 -29.83 -5.48
C THR A 176 5.72 -29.14 -4.32
N GLN A 177 6.98 -29.51 -4.03
CA GLN A 177 7.78 -28.89 -2.98
C GLN A 177 7.98 -27.39 -3.25
N HIS A 178 8.29 -27.01 -4.49
CA HIS A 178 8.49 -25.60 -4.85
C HIS A 178 7.17 -24.81 -4.86
N ILE A 179 6.05 -25.42 -5.25
CA ILE A 179 4.72 -24.80 -5.13
C ILE A 179 4.40 -24.53 -3.66
N GLU A 180 4.64 -25.48 -2.77
CA GLU A 180 4.47 -25.29 -1.33
C GLU A 180 5.40 -24.22 -0.77
N GLU A 181 6.66 -24.20 -1.21
CA GLU A 181 7.63 -23.19 -0.80
C GLU A 181 7.24 -21.79 -1.30
N GLN A 182 6.81 -21.65 -2.55
CA GLN A 182 6.29 -20.40 -3.10
C GLN A 182 5.05 -19.92 -2.36
N ARG A 183 4.13 -20.84 -2.01
CA ARG A 183 2.98 -20.50 -1.15
C ARG A 183 3.44 -20.00 0.21
N LYS A 184 4.40 -20.66 0.84
CA LYS A 184 4.97 -20.24 2.14
C LYS A 184 5.66 -18.88 2.04
N ARG A 185 6.45 -18.63 0.99
CA ARG A 185 7.13 -17.35 0.75
C ARG A 185 6.14 -16.22 0.50
N LYS A 186 5.18 -16.39 -0.43
CA LYS A 186 4.08 -15.43 -0.67
C LYS A 186 3.31 -15.14 0.64
N ALA A 187 3.09 -16.16 1.47
CA ALA A 187 2.42 -15.99 2.78
C ALA A 187 3.29 -15.26 3.81
N LEU A 188 4.62 -15.45 3.78
CA LEU A 188 5.58 -14.78 4.66
C LEU A 188 5.74 -13.30 4.27
N GLU A 189 5.86 -13.02 2.98
CA GLU A 189 5.93 -11.66 2.42
C GLU A 189 4.68 -10.87 2.78
N SER A 190 3.49 -11.41 2.49
CA SER A 190 2.21 -10.80 2.90
C SER A 190 2.13 -10.59 4.42
N CYS A 191 2.69 -11.51 5.22
CA CYS A 191 2.74 -11.35 6.68
C CYS A 191 3.70 -10.25 7.12
N SER A 192 4.83 -10.08 6.44
CA SER A 192 5.81 -9.03 6.72
C SER A 192 5.25 -7.65 6.38
N GLU A 193 4.55 -7.53 5.25
CA GLU A 193 3.88 -6.30 4.82
C GLU A 193 2.75 -5.93 5.79
N ALA A 194 1.90 -6.90 6.16
CA ALA A 194 0.85 -6.68 7.15
C ALA A 194 1.42 -6.27 8.51
N LYS A 195 2.57 -6.82 8.92
CA LYS A 195 3.25 -6.45 10.17
C LYS A 195 3.81 -5.03 10.11
N ALA A 196 4.39 -4.63 8.97
CA ALA A 196 4.88 -3.26 8.76
C ALA A 196 3.73 -2.24 8.84
N LYS A 197 2.62 -2.49 8.13
CA LYS A 197 1.40 -1.65 8.19
C LYS A 197 0.85 -1.56 9.61
N MET A 198 0.87 -2.66 10.37
CA MET A 198 0.41 -2.65 11.77
C MET A 198 1.34 -1.83 12.69
N MET A 199 2.66 -1.92 12.50
CA MET A 199 3.61 -1.13 13.29
C MET A 199 3.42 0.37 13.06
N GLU A 200 3.25 0.79 11.81
CA GLU A 200 2.98 2.18 11.45
C GLU A 200 1.64 2.66 12.03
N PHE A 201 0.61 1.81 11.94
CA PHE A 201 -0.70 2.07 12.56
C PHE A 201 -0.63 2.22 14.08
N GLU A 202 0.12 1.36 14.78
CA GLU A 202 0.32 1.45 16.23
C GLU A 202 1.08 2.72 16.62
N ALA A 203 2.11 3.11 15.85
CA ALA A 203 2.83 4.36 16.05
C ALA A 203 1.89 5.57 15.88
N ALA A 204 1.08 5.60 14.84
CA ALA A 204 0.14 6.68 14.61
C ALA A 204 -0.98 6.75 15.68
N ILE A 205 -1.45 5.63 16.20
CA ILE A 205 -2.39 5.58 17.33
C ILE A 205 -1.74 6.05 18.64
N SER A 206 -0.45 5.80 18.84
CA SER A 206 0.26 6.21 20.06
C SER A 206 0.28 7.73 20.24
N ASN A 207 0.24 8.49 19.14
CA ASN A 207 0.20 9.96 19.13
C ASN A 207 -1.14 10.55 19.61
N ILE A 208 -2.22 9.78 19.62
CA ILE A 208 -3.52 10.26 20.10
C ILE A 208 -3.46 10.24 21.63
N VAL A 209 -3.63 11.37 22.31
CA VAL A 209 -3.65 11.41 23.78
C VAL A 209 -4.99 10.87 24.31
N GLY A 210 -4.94 10.00 25.34
CA GLY A 210 -6.12 9.40 25.95
C GLY A 210 -6.83 8.33 25.09
N LEU A 211 -8.16 8.21 25.27
CA LEU A 211 -9.09 7.37 24.47
C LEU A 211 -8.72 5.88 24.38
N HIS A 212 -8.32 5.26 25.49
CA HIS A 212 -7.86 3.87 25.51
C HIS A 212 -8.85 2.86 24.91
N GLU A 213 -10.16 3.03 25.15
CA GLU A 213 -11.19 2.16 24.59
C GLU A 213 -11.22 2.22 23.06
N LEU A 214 -11.17 3.43 22.49
CA LEU A 214 -11.12 3.62 21.03
C LEU A 214 -9.88 2.96 20.45
N LYS A 215 -8.71 3.19 21.04
CA LYS A 215 -7.44 2.59 20.59
C LYS A 215 -7.50 1.07 20.57
N MET A 216 -8.00 0.46 21.64
CA MET A 216 -8.16 -0.99 21.75
C MET A 216 -9.13 -1.54 20.69
N GLN A 217 -10.24 -0.85 20.41
CA GLN A 217 -11.17 -1.27 19.37
C GLN A 217 -10.58 -1.12 17.96
N LEU A 218 -9.90 -0.01 17.69
CA LEU A 218 -9.20 0.23 16.42
C LEU A 218 -8.13 -0.83 16.15
N GLN A 219 -7.31 -1.17 17.14
CA GLN A 219 -6.31 -2.24 17.04
C GLN A 219 -6.96 -3.60 16.76
N ARG A 220 -8.07 -3.92 17.43
CA ARG A 220 -8.81 -5.18 17.17
C ARG A 220 -9.34 -5.23 15.75
N TRP A 221 -9.85 -4.13 15.21
CA TRP A 221 -10.33 -4.07 13.83
C TRP A 221 -9.20 -4.15 12.82
N ALA A 222 -8.14 -3.35 12.98
CA ALA A 222 -6.97 -3.38 12.11
C ALA A 222 -6.36 -4.79 12.04
N LYS A 223 -6.12 -5.42 13.20
CA LYS A 223 -5.64 -6.81 13.26
C LYS A 223 -6.60 -7.77 12.57
N GLY A 224 -7.90 -7.66 12.85
CA GLY A 224 -8.92 -8.50 12.23
C GLY A 224 -8.92 -8.41 10.70
N MET A 225 -8.75 -7.19 10.16
CA MET A 225 -8.75 -6.91 8.72
C MET A 225 -7.47 -7.43 8.04
N LEU A 226 -6.30 -7.20 8.63
CA LEU A 226 -5.03 -7.71 8.12
C LEU A 226 -5.02 -9.25 8.04
N PHE A 227 -5.65 -9.91 9.01
CA PHE A 227 -5.83 -11.37 8.94
C PHE A 227 -6.82 -11.80 7.86
N ASP A 228 -7.86 -11.03 7.59
CA ASP A 228 -8.79 -11.33 6.49
C ASP A 228 -8.09 -11.19 5.14
N GLU A 229 -7.27 -10.16 4.94
CA GLU A 229 -6.43 -9.98 3.75
C GLU A 229 -5.46 -11.15 3.56
N LYS A 230 -4.76 -11.54 4.63
CA LYS A 230 -3.90 -12.73 4.63
C LYS A 230 -4.64 -14.01 4.24
N ARG A 231 -5.86 -14.20 4.77
CA ARG A 231 -6.68 -15.36 4.43
C ARG A 231 -7.11 -15.33 2.95
N ARG A 232 -7.42 -14.16 2.38
CA ARG A 232 -7.69 -14.01 0.93
C ARG A 232 -6.45 -14.29 0.08
N ALA A 233 -5.28 -13.81 0.49
CA ALA A 233 -4.01 -14.09 -0.20
C ALA A 233 -3.67 -15.59 -0.25
N LEU A 234 -4.16 -16.35 0.74
CA LEU A 234 -4.08 -17.81 0.80
C LEU A 234 -5.20 -18.53 0.03
N GLY A 235 -6.08 -17.80 -0.67
CA GLY A 235 -7.19 -18.36 -1.44
C GLY A 235 -8.41 -18.79 -0.60
N LEU A 236 -8.48 -18.41 0.68
CA LEU A 236 -9.66 -18.66 1.51
C LEU A 236 -10.73 -17.61 1.23
N SER A 237 -11.92 -18.03 0.81
CA SER A 237 -13.06 -17.14 0.61
C SER A 237 -13.65 -16.74 1.97
N ILE A 238 -13.57 -15.45 2.29
CA ILE A 238 -14.18 -14.87 3.50
C ILE A 238 -15.12 -13.76 3.05
N ALA A 239 -16.27 -13.66 3.71
CA ALA A 239 -17.16 -12.52 3.54
C ALA A 239 -16.44 -11.21 3.88
N ALA A 240 -16.71 -10.15 3.12
CA ALA A 240 -16.20 -8.82 3.43
C ALA A 240 -16.79 -8.32 4.76
N ARG A 241 -15.93 -7.79 5.64
CA ARG A 241 -16.40 -7.10 6.85
C ARG A 241 -16.95 -5.74 6.46
N LYS A 242 -18.16 -5.43 6.91
CA LYS A 242 -18.70 -4.08 6.81
C LYS A 242 -17.98 -3.18 7.83
N PRO A 243 -17.46 -2.02 7.43
CA PRO A 243 -16.86 -1.10 8.39
C PRO A 243 -17.93 -0.58 9.35
N PRO A 244 -17.65 -0.49 10.66
CA PRO A 244 -18.65 -0.10 11.63
C PRO A 244 -18.90 1.41 11.57
N HIS A 245 -20.17 1.80 11.60
CA HIS A 245 -20.56 3.18 11.86
C HIS A 245 -20.43 3.51 13.34
N MET A 246 -20.09 4.76 13.64
CA MET A 246 -19.68 5.18 14.97
C MET A 246 -20.46 6.40 15.46
N ALA A 247 -20.51 6.55 16.79
CA ALA A 247 -20.90 7.78 17.45
C ALA A 247 -19.82 8.25 18.43
N PHE A 248 -19.40 9.50 18.30
CA PHE A 248 -18.43 10.18 19.17
C PHE A 248 -19.16 11.14 20.11
N LEU A 249 -19.09 10.85 21.41
CA LEU A 249 -19.86 11.51 22.46
C LEU A 249 -18.93 12.26 23.40
N GLY A 250 -19.02 13.57 23.53
CA GLY A 250 -18.23 14.31 24.52
C GLY A 250 -18.30 15.82 24.39
N ASN A 251 -17.64 16.54 25.29
CA ASN A 251 -17.65 18.00 25.37
C ASN A 251 -16.88 18.68 24.22
N PRO A 252 -17.08 19.98 23.95
CA PRO A 252 -16.21 20.72 23.03
C PRO A 252 -14.73 20.59 23.41
N GLY A 253 -13.84 20.68 22.42
CA GLY A 253 -12.39 20.64 22.66
C GLY A 253 -11.81 19.27 23.07
N THR A 254 -12.60 18.19 23.05
CA THR A 254 -12.11 16.83 23.34
C THR A 254 -11.46 16.12 22.14
N GLY A 255 -11.31 16.81 21.00
CA GLY A 255 -10.60 16.27 19.83
C GLY A 255 -11.41 15.34 18.91
N LYS A 256 -12.75 15.30 18.99
CA LYS A 256 -13.61 14.44 18.14
C LYS A 256 -13.30 14.57 16.64
N THR A 257 -13.23 15.79 16.14
CA THR A 257 -12.95 16.09 14.71
C THR A 257 -11.53 15.68 14.32
N MET A 258 -10.54 15.98 15.18
CA MET A 258 -9.15 15.58 14.96
C MET A 258 -9.02 14.05 14.91
N VAL A 259 -9.67 13.35 15.84
CA VAL A 259 -9.68 11.88 15.87
C VAL A 259 -10.36 11.29 14.63
N ALA A 260 -11.43 11.91 14.10
CA ALA A 260 -12.04 11.48 12.86
C ALA A 260 -11.09 11.62 11.65
N ARG A 261 -10.35 12.74 11.55
CA ARG A 261 -9.33 12.95 10.51
C ARG A 261 -8.20 11.93 10.60
N VAL A 262 -7.68 11.70 11.81
CA VAL A 262 -6.64 10.67 12.04
C VAL A 262 -7.19 9.28 11.69
N LEU A 263 -8.42 8.98 12.06
CA LEU A 263 -9.07 7.72 11.73
C LEU A 263 -9.21 7.51 10.21
N GLY A 264 -9.54 8.55 9.44
CA GLY A 264 -9.56 8.50 7.98
C GLY A 264 -8.22 8.05 7.39
N LYS A 265 -7.13 8.71 7.81
CA LYS A 265 -5.77 8.34 7.42
C LYS A 265 -5.40 6.92 7.82
N LEU A 266 -5.72 6.53 9.05
CA LEU A 266 -5.43 5.20 9.57
C LEU A 266 -6.17 4.09 8.83
N LEU A 267 -7.46 4.28 8.56
CA LEU A 267 -8.27 3.29 7.83
C LEU A 267 -7.85 3.21 6.35
N HIS A 268 -7.42 4.31 5.75
CA HIS A 268 -6.85 4.30 4.41
C HIS A 268 -5.51 3.56 4.34
N MET A 269 -4.60 3.81 5.30
CA MET A 269 -3.30 3.15 5.42
C MET A 269 -3.40 1.63 5.53
N VAL A 270 -4.40 1.13 6.28
CA VAL A 270 -4.69 -0.31 6.41
C VAL A 270 -5.46 -0.86 5.19
N GLY A 271 -5.84 -0.03 4.22
CA GLY A 271 -6.54 -0.43 3.01
C GLY A 271 -8.05 -0.71 3.20
N ILE A 272 -8.63 -0.23 4.31
CA ILE A 272 -10.06 -0.39 4.61
C ILE A 272 -10.90 0.63 3.82
N LEU A 273 -10.41 1.86 3.75
CA LEU A 273 -11.05 2.93 2.98
C LEU A 273 -10.25 3.20 1.69
N PRO A 274 -10.93 3.33 0.54
CA PRO A 274 -10.29 3.76 -0.70
C PRO A 274 -9.55 5.10 -0.58
N THR A 275 -10.02 6.00 0.27
CA THR A 275 -9.45 7.34 0.47
C THR A 275 -9.36 7.67 1.96
N ASP A 276 -8.43 8.55 2.32
CA ASP A 276 -8.31 9.14 3.67
C ASP A 276 -9.23 10.34 3.90
N LYS A 277 -10.07 10.67 2.91
CA LYS A 277 -10.92 11.85 2.89
C LYS A 277 -11.95 11.79 4.02
N VAL A 278 -11.98 12.86 4.83
CA VAL A 278 -13.00 13.09 5.84
C VAL A 278 -13.82 14.31 5.43
N THR A 279 -15.09 14.10 5.14
CA THR A 279 -16.04 15.16 4.80
C THR A 279 -16.80 15.54 6.06
N GLU A 280 -16.45 16.69 6.62
CA GLU A 280 -17.11 17.26 7.80
C GLU A 280 -18.37 18.01 7.35
N VAL A 281 -19.50 17.72 8.00
CA VAL A 281 -20.79 18.31 7.70
C VAL A 281 -21.52 18.71 8.97
N GLN A 282 -22.21 19.85 8.92
CA GLN A 282 -23.11 20.33 9.96
C GLN A 282 -24.56 20.40 9.44
N ARG A 283 -25.52 20.74 10.31
CA ARG A 283 -26.93 20.89 9.92
C ARG A 283 -27.11 21.83 8.71
N THR A 284 -26.36 22.94 8.67
CA THR A 284 -26.40 23.93 7.59
C THR A 284 -25.97 23.37 6.24
N ASP A 285 -25.09 22.36 6.23
CA ASP A 285 -24.58 21.75 5.00
C ASP A 285 -25.51 20.68 4.44
N LEU A 286 -26.35 20.10 5.29
CA LEU A 286 -27.24 18.99 4.94
C LEU A 286 -28.67 19.48 4.66
N VAL A 287 -29.17 20.40 5.49
CA VAL A 287 -30.56 20.87 5.44
C VAL A 287 -30.69 22.07 4.48
N GLY A 288 -31.69 22.02 3.59
CA GLY A 288 -32.02 23.10 2.68
C GLY A 288 -32.92 24.17 3.31
N GLU A 289 -32.87 25.39 2.78
CA GLU A 289 -33.74 26.50 3.21
C GLU A 289 -35.19 26.35 2.72
N PHE A 290 -35.40 25.52 1.69
CA PHE A 290 -36.70 25.32 1.04
C PHE A 290 -37.09 23.84 1.03
N VAL A 291 -38.41 23.58 1.04
CA VAL A 291 -39.00 22.23 0.94
C VAL A 291 -38.41 21.49 -0.26
N GLY A 292 -37.97 20.25 -0.07
CA GLY A 292 -37.47 19.38 -1.14
C GLY A 292 -36.02 19.65 -1.56
N HIS A 293 -35.33 20.63 -0.98
CA HIS A 293 -33.90 20.86 -1.22
C HIS A 293 -33.01 19.98 -0.33
N THR A 294 -33.52 19.50 0.81
CA THR A 294 -32.73 18.77 1.81
C THR A 294 -32.21 17.42 1.33
N GLY A 295 -33.07 16.56 0.78
CA GLY A 295 -32.65 15.27 0.22
C GLY A 295 -31.51 15.39 -0.82
N PRO A 296 -31.67 16.20 -1.90
CA PRO A 296 -30.61 16.38 -2.89
C PRO A 296 -29.31 16.97 -2.32
N LYS A 297 -29.40 17.93 -1.39
CA LYS A 297 -28.24 18.57 -0.75
C LYS A 297 -27.47 17.56 0.11
N THR A 298 -28.18 16.76 0.90
CA THR A 298 -27.62 15.67 1.71
C THR A 298 -26.97 14.60 0.82
N ARG A 299 -27.65 14.17 -0.25
CA ARG A 299 -27.13 13.15 -1.19
C ARG A 299 -25.83 13.59 -1.86
N ARG A 300 -25.70 14.86 -2.25
CA ARG A 300 -24.45 15.41 -2.81
C ARG A 300 -23.30 15.32 -1.81
N LYS A 301 -23.53 15.67 -0.54
CA LYS A 301 -22.51 15.55 0.51
C LYS A 301 -22.13 14.10 0.81
N ILE A 302 -23.07 13.18 0.75
CA ILE A 302 -22.78 11.74 0.87
C ILE A 302 -21.92 11.26 -0.30
N GLN A 303 -22.23 11.67 -1.54
CA GLN A 303 -21.44 11.34 -2.73
C GLN A 303 -20.02 11.90 -2.63
N GLU A 304 -19.85 13.12 -2.14
CA GLU A 304 -18.53 13.70 -1.87
C GLU A 304 -17.72 12.88 -0.86
N ALA A 305 -18.38 12.16 0.05
CA ALA A 305 -17.76 11.34 1.10
C ALA A 305 -17.62 9.85 0.72
N GLU A 306 -18.07 9.42 -0.47
CA GLU A 306 -17.93 8.04 -0.91
C GLU A 306 -16.46 7.61 -0.95
N GLY A 307 -16.18 6.39 -0.45
CA GLY A 307 -14.83 5.88 -0.31
C GLY A 307 -14.03 6.44 0.88
N GLY A 308 -14.65 7.29 1.71
CA GLY A 308 -14.03 7.89 2.89
C GLY A 308 -14.96 7.91 4.10
N ILE A 309 -14.81 8.95 4.92
CA ILE A 309 -15.61 9.17 6.14
C ILE A 309 -16.53 10.38 5.96
N LEU A 310 -17.80 10.22 6.33
CA LEU A 310 -18.75 11.31 6.53
C LEU A 310 -18.84 11.62 8.03
N PHE A 311 -18.30 12.75 8.46
CA PHE A 311 -18.32 13.19 9.85
C PHE A 311 -19.43 14.21 10.06
N VAL A 312 -20.50 13.80 10.76
CA VAL A 312 -21.67 14.63 11.05
C VAL A 312 -21.50 15.25 12.42
N ASP A 313 -21.10 16.53 12.46
CA ASP A 313 -20.93 17.24 13.72
C ASP A 313 -22.27 17.75 14.27
N GLU A 314 -22.37 17.78 15.59
CA GLU A 314 -23.58 18.10 16.34
C GLU A 314 -24.86 17.45 15.79
N ALA A 315 -24.79 16.14 15.51
CA ALA A 315 -25.85 15.39 14.84
C ALA A 315 -27.23 15.48 15.52
N TYR A 316 -27.30 15.83 16.82
CA TYR A 316 -28.55 16.01 17.54
C TYR A 316 -29.37 17.16 16.99
N ARG A 317 -28.72 18.14 16.36
CA ARG A 317 -29.41 19.26 15.72
C ARG A 317 -30.27 18.81 14.55
N LEU A 318 -30.02 17.64 13.94
CA LEU A 318 -30.87 17.10 12.88
C LEU A 318 -32.20 16.55 13.43
N ILE A 319 -32.28 16.29 14.74
CA ILE A 319 -33.47 15.73 15.38
C ILE A 319 -34.21 16.84 16.15
N PRO A 320 -35.52 17.04 15.88
CA PRO A 320 -36.31 18.05 16.58
C PRO A 320 -36.35 17.80 18.09
N MET A 321 -36.27 18.86 18.90
CA MET A 321 -36.39 18.74 20.36
C MET A 321 -37.84 18.61 20.86
N GLN A 322 -38.82 19.01 20.05
CA GLN A 322 -40.25 18.95 20.37
C GLN A 322 -41.04 18.57 19.12
N LYS A 323 -42.13 17.80 19.27
CA LYS A 323 -43.16 17.59 18.23
C LYS A 323 -44.01 18.85 18.07
N ALA A 324 -43.39 19.99 17.79
CA ALA A 324 -44.09 21.23 17.48
C ALA A 324 -44.10 21.44 15.97
N ASP A 325 -45.18 22.05 15.48
CA ASP A 325 -45.66 22.28 14.10
C ASP A 325 -44.68 22.89 13.07
N ASP A 326 -43.39 23.01 13.40
CA ASP A 326 -42.40 23.60 12.50
C ASP A 326 -41.84 22.55 11.53
N LYS A 327 -41.73 22.91 10.26
CA LYS A 327 -41.31 22.00 9.17
C LYS A 327 -39.83 21.65 9.29
N ASP A 328 -39.47 20.78 10.22
CA ASP A 328 -38.09 20.39 10.46
C ASP A 328 -37.62 19.35 9.43
N TYR A 329 -37.01 19.83 8.34
CA TYR A 329 -36.40 18.99 7.31
C TYR A 329 -35.14 18.24 7.79
N GLY A 330 -34.71 18.41 9.04
CA GLY A 330 -33.55 17.73 9.60
C GLY A 330 -33.69 16.20 9.65
N LEU A 331 -34.91 15.70 9.86
CA LEU A 331 -35.19 14.27 9.88
C LEU A 331 -34.99 13.64 8.49
N GLU A 332 -35.40 14.34 7.42
CA GLU A 332 -35.20 13.91 6.03
C GLU A 332 -33.71 13.69 5.72
N ALA A 333 -32.84 14.62 6.18
CA ALA A 333 -31.39 14.48 6.03
C ALA A 333 -30.84 13.24 6.77
N LEU A 334 -31.31 12.99 7.99
CA LEU A 334 -30.88 11.83 8.77
C LEU A 334 -31.30 10.51 8.13
N GLU A 335 -32.55 10.42 7.63
CA GLU A 335 -33.06 9.25 6.93
C GLU A 335 -32.27 8.95 5.65
N GLU A 336 -31.91 9.99 4.88
CA GLU A 336 -31.09 9.82 3.68
C GLU A 336 -29.69 9.29 4.03
N ILE A 337 -29.04 9.81 5.08
CA ILE A 337 -27.75 9.27 5.57
C ILE A 337 -27.91 7.79 5.98
N MET A 338 -28.98 7.47 6.71
CA MET A 338 -29.27 6.11 7.16
C MET A 338 -29.51 5.13 6.01
N SER A 339 -30.06 5.58 4.88
CA SER A 339 -30.26 4.75 3.69
C SER A 339 -28.95 4.27 3.05
N VAL A 340 -27.89 5.07 3.16
CA VAL A 340 -26.59 4.78 2.52
C VAL A 340 -25.66 3.96 3.43
N MET A 341 -25.92 3.93 4.74
CA MET A 341 -25.14 3.14 5.71
C MET A 341 -25.13 1.63 5.36
N ASP A 342 -26.23 1.10 4.83
CA ASP A 342 -26.32 -0.33 4.48
C ASP A 342 -25.47 -0.72 3.25
N SER A 343 -25.12 0.27 2.41
CA SER A 343 -24.37 0.10 1.16
C SER A 343 -22.88 -0.20 1.38
N GLY A 344 -22.31 0.20 2.52
CA GLY A 344 -20.89 0.02 2.84
C GLY A 344 -19.92 0.91 2.05
N LYS A 345 -20.41 1.88 1.27
CA LYS A 345 -19.56 2.79 0.46
C LYS A 345 -18.94 3.93 1.26
N VAL A 346 -19.48 4.26 2.42
CA VAL A 346 -19.06 5.38 3.27
C VAL A 346 -19.12 4.97 4.73
N VAL A 347 -18.16 5.43 5.53
CA VAL A 347 -18.19 5.28 6.97
C VAL A 347 -18.74 6.56 7.60
N VAL A 348 -19.91 6.46 8.23
CA VAL A 348 -20.52 7.59 8.95
C VAL A 348 -20.08 7.62 10.40
N ILE A 349 -19.64 8.79 10.86
CA ILE A 349 -19.33 9.10 12.26
C ILE A 349 -20.24 10.23 12.70
N PHE A 350 -21.10 9.97 13.68
CA PHE A 350 -21.95 11.00 14.29
C PHE A 350 -21.24 11.57 15.51
N ALA A 351 -21.08 12.89 15.60
CA ALA A 351 -20.47 13.56 16.74
C ALA A 351 -21.48 14.45 17.48
N GLY A 352 -21.30 14.57 18.79
CA GLY A 352 -22.09 15.50 19.59
C GLY A 352 -21.85 15.40 21.10
N TYR A 353 -22.61 16.20 21.84
CA TYR A 353 -22.62 16.17 23.29
C TYR A 353 -23.32 14.92 23.80
N CYS A 354 -22.87 14.40 24.94
CA CYS A 354 -23.34 13.14 25.51
C CYS A 354 -24.87 13.14 25.72
N GLU A 355 -25.42 14.15 26.39
CA GLU A 355 -26.84 14.11 26.76
C GLU A 355 -27.81 14.35 25.59
N PRO A 356 -27.56 15.31 24.68
CA PRO A 356 -28.33 15.42 23.45
C PRO A 356 -28.28 14.16 22.58
N MET A 357 -27.12 13.49 22.49
CA MET A 357 -26.99 12.24 21.74
C MET A 357 -27.71 11.07 22.35
N LYS A 358 -27.70 10.91 23.68
CA LYS A 358 -28.50 9.86 24.33
C LYS A 358 -29.98 9.97 23.98
N ARG A 359 -30.50 11.19 23.84
CA ARG A 359 -31.89 11.40 23.38
C ARG A 359 -32.10 10.95 21.94
N VAL A 360 -31.19 11.32 21.03
CA VAL A 360 -31.22 10.87 19.63
C VAL A 360 -31.24 9.35 19.51
N ILE A 361 -30.37 8.69 20.29
CA ILE A 361 -30.26 7.23 20.37
C ILE A 361 -31.58 6.61 20.86
N ALA A 362 -32.23 7.22 21.85
CA ALA A 362 -33.51 6.75 22.39
C ALA A 362 -34.72 7.01 21.47
N SER A 363 -34.70 8.10 20.69
CA SER A 363 -35.82 8.50 19.84
C SER A 363 -35.85 7.81 18.47
N ASN A 364 -34.72 7.25 18.00
CA ASN A 364 -34.65 6.62 16.68
C ASN A 364 -34.07 5.19 16.77
N GLU A 365 -34.96 4.18 16.78
CA GLU A 365 -34.54 2.77 16.82
C GLU A 365 -33.65 2.37 15.63
N GLY A 366 -33.85 3.00 14.47
CA GLY A 366 -33.05 2.74 13.28
C GLY A 366 -31.59 3.18 13.42
N PHE A 367 -31.33 4.19 14.27
CA PHE A 367 -29.97 4.67 14.57
C PHE A 367 -29.18 3.60 15.34
N CYS A 368 -29.76 3.05 16.42
CA CYS A 368 -29.14 2.01 17.24
C CYS A 368 -28.83 0.71 16.49
N ARG A 369 -29.64 0.35 15.48
CA ARG A 369 -29.41 -0.85 14.67
C ARG A 369 -28.19 -0.73 13.77
N ARG A 370 -27.88 0.48 13.28
CA ARG A 370 -26.79 0.73 12.32
C ARG A 370 -25.52 1.24 12.98
N VAL A 371 -25.64 2.07 14.01
CA VAL A 371 -24.51 2.58 14.81
C VAL A 371 -24.32 1.67 16.02
N THR A 372 -23.34 0.78 15.93
CA THR A 372 -23.08 -0.23 16.97
C THR A 372 -21.94 0.14 17.91
N LYS A 373 -21.22 1.23 17.62
CA LYS A 373 -20.00 1.64 18.34
C LYS A 373 -20.14 3.06 18.85
N PHE A 374 -20.16 3.18 20.17
CA PHE A 374 -20.24 4.45 20.88
C PHE A 374 -18.94 4.69 21.61
N PHE A 375 -18.33 5.86 21.38
CA PHE A 375 -17.08 6.25 22.00
C PHE A 375 -17.29 7.50 22.84
N TYR A 376 -16.94 7.41 24.12
CA TYR A 376 -17.05 8.52 25.06
C TYR A 376 -15.71 9.24 25.17
N PHE A 377 -15.73 10.53 24.84
CA PHE A 377 -14.62 11.45 24.93
C PHE A 377 -14.76 12.20 26.26
N SER A 378 -14.03 11.73 27.26
CA SER A 378 -13.89 12.40 28.54
C SER A 378 -13.08 13.69 28.41
N ASN A 379 -13.23 14.57 29.40
CA ASN A 379 -12.35 15.73 29.55
C ASN A 379 -10.92 15.27 29.79
N PHE A 380 -9.96 16.03 29.27
CA PHE A 380 -8.54 15.74 29.45
C PHE A 380 -8.08 16.09 30.87
N SER A 381 -7.19 15.27 31.41
CA SER A 381 -6.42 15.63 32.61
C SER A 381 -5.41 16.74 32.30
N THR A 382 -4.91 17.44 33.32
CA THR A 382 -3.86 18.45 33.16
C THR A 382 -2.58 17.87 32.54
N THR A 383 -2.25 16.62 32.87
CA THR A 383 -1.14 15.89 32.25
C THR A 383 -1.36 15.60 30.77
N GLU A 384 -2.58 15.24 30.35
CA GLU A 384 -2.92 15.02 28.94
C GLU A 384 -2.94 16.33 28.16
N LEU A 385 -3.39 17.44 28.76
CA LEU A 385 -3.32 18.77 28.15
C LEU A 385 -1.87 19.22 27.91
N ALA A 386 -0.98 18.98 28.87
CA ALA A 386 0.45 19.24 28.71
C ALA A 386 1.07 18.36 27.58
N GLN A 387 0.68 17.09 27.49
CA GLN A 387 1.11 16.22 26.38
C GLN A 387 0.63 16.74 25.02
N ILE A 388 -0.62 17.22 24.92
CA ILE A 388 -1.16 17.82 23.69
C ILE A 388 -0.36 19.06 23.30
N LEU A 389 0.02 19.91 24.27
CA LEU A 389 0.84 21.09 24.05
C LEU A 389 2.21 20.71 23.45
N HIS A 390 2.90 19.74 24.04
CA HIS A 390 4.18 19.24 23.51
C HIS A 390 4.04 18.63 22.12
N LEU A 391 2.99 17.85 21.87
CA LEU A 391 2.73 17.26 20.57
C LEU A 391 2.52 18.33 19.48
N LYS A 392 1.80 19.41 19.80
CA LYS A 392 1.59 20.54 18.87
C LYS A 392 2.87 21.32 18.59
N MET A 393 3.72 21.51 19.60
CA MET A 393 5.01 22.18 19.43
C MET A 393 6.01 21.33 18.65
N ASN A 394 5.93 20.00 18.72
CA ASN A 394 6.80 19.11 17.95
C ASN A 394 6.30 18.87 16.51
N ASN A 395 4.99 18.85 16.29
CA ASN A 395 4.36 18.58 14.98
C ASN A 395 3.82 19.87 14.36
N GLN A 396 4.71 20.80 14.02
CA GLN A 396 4.34 22.08 13.39
C GLN A 396 4.29 21.96 11.87
N ASP A 397 3.14 22.28 11.29
CA ASP A 397 3.00 22.46 9.84
C ASP A 397 3.54 23.84 9.41
N GLN A 398 4.04 23.98 8.17
CA GLN A 398 4.54 25.25 7.62
C GLN A 398 3.49 26.38 7.63
N GLY A 399 2.20 26.05 7.68
CA GLY A 399 1.10 27.02 7.80
C GLY A 399 0.69 27.35 9.24
N SER A 400 1.34 26.76 10.25
CA SER A 400 1.05 27.01 11.65
C SER A 400 1.65 28.34 12.12
N VAL A 401 0.90 29.07 12.95
CA VAL A 401 1.37 30.31 13.61
C VAL A 401 2.59 30.06 14.49
N LEU A 402 2.82 28.82 14.91
CA LEU A 402 3.93 28.44 15.78
C LEU A 402 5.11 27.83 15.01
N TYR A 403 5.08 27.80 13.69
CA TYR A 403 6.13 27.19 12.88
C TYR A 403 7.50 27.82 13.16
N GLY A 404 8.46 27.01 13.60
CA GLY A 404 9.83 27.41 13.92
C GLY A 404 10.08 27.72 15.40
N PHE A 405 9.03 27.83 16.22
CA PHE A 405 9.17 28.08 17.66
C PHE A 405 9.43 26.78 18.43
N LYS A 406 10.16 26.86 19.54
CA LYS A 406 10.48 25.73 20.42
C LYS A 406 10.13 26.04 21.87
N LEU A 407 9.90 24.99 22.65
CA LEU A 407 9.78 25.12 24.10
C LEU A 407 11.16 25.01 24.74
N HIS A 408 11.40 25.82 25.76
CA HIS A 408 12.61 25.73 26.56
C HIS A 408 12.69 24.35 27.27
N PRO A 409 13.88 23.75 27.46
CA PRO A 409 14.02 22.44 28.10
C PRO A 409 13.45 22.35 29.53
N SER A 410 13.27 23.47 30.22
CA SER A 410 12.62 23.52 31.55
C SER A 410 11.11 23.31 31.49
N CYS A 411 10.48 23.47 30.33
CA CYS A 411 9.05 23.23 30.13
C CYS A 411 8.82 21.72 29.99
N THR A 412 8.94 20.95 31.08
CA THR A 412 8.60 19.51 31.05
C THR A 412 7.09 19.31 31.10
N VAL A 413 6.63 18.11 30.72
CA VAL A 413 5.20 17.75 30.75
C VAL A 413 4.62 17.92 32.17
N GLU A 414 5.38 17.55 33.21
CA GLU A 414 4.95 17.69 34.60
C GLU A 414 4.84 19.17 35.00
N ALA A 415 5.85 19.97 34.66
CA ALA A 415 5.88 21.38 35.04
C ALA A 415 4.77 22.18 34.35
N VAL A 416 4.48 21.88 33.07
CA VAL A 416 3.37 22.50 32.32
C VAL A 416 2.03 22.03 32.88
N ALA A 417 1.90 20.77 33.30
CA ALA A 417 0.68 20.26 33.92
C ALA A 417 0.39 20.94 35.28
N GLU A 418 1.43 21.18 36.09
CA GLU A 418 1.31 21.94 37.34
C GLU A 418 0.91 23.40 37.08
N LEU A 419 1.51 24.04 36.09
CA LEU A 419 1.17 25.40 35.66
C LEU A 419 -0.32 25.50 35.27
N ILE A 420 -0.79 24.61 34.39
CA ILE A 420 -2.19 24.57 33.97
C ILE A 420 -3.10 24.36 35.17
N ASN A 421 -2.71 23.50 36.12
CA ASN A 421 -3.53 23.24 37.30
C ASN A 421 -3.64 24.47 38.22
N ARG A 422 -2.56 25.25 38.36
CA ARG A 422 -2.48 26.45 39.21
C ARG A 422 -3.25 27.64 38.62
N GLU A 423 -3.05 27.92 37.35
CA GLU A 423 -3.53 29.16 36.72
C GLU A 423 -4.95 29.07 36.13
N THR A 424 -5.53 27.86 36.03
CA THR A 424 -6.88 27.68 35.46
C THR A 424 -7.88 27.13 36.47
N THR A 425 -9.16 27.48 36.31
CA THR A 425 -10.25 26.90 37.11
C THR A 425 -10.74 25.56 36.54
N GLU A 426 -11.31 24.71 37.39
CA GLU A 426 -11.89 23.43 36.95
C GLU A 426 -13.02 23.63 35.93
N LYS A 427 -13.77 24.74 36.01
CA LYS A 427 -14.83 25.10 35.08
C LYS A 427 -14.26 25.44 33.69
N GLN A 428 -13.26 26.32 33.62
CA GLN A 428 -12.58 26.67 32.36
C GLN A 428 -11.97 25.44 31.69
N ARG A 429 -11.32 24.57 32.47
CA ARG A 429 -10.75 23.31 31.95
C ARG A 429 -11.81 22.39 31.35
N LYS A 430 -12.99 22.28 31.97
CA LYS A 430 -14.10 21.44 31.47
C LYS A 430 -14.78 22.02 30.23
N GLU A 431 -14.83 23.35 30.10
CA GLU A 431 -15.47 24.02 28.96
C GLU A 431 -14.54 24.08 27.74
N MET A 432 -13.26 24.43 27.93
CA MET A 432 -12.30 24.60 26.84
C MET A 432 -11.51 23.33 26.49
N ASN A 433 -11.26 22.42 27.46
CA ASN A 433 -10.47 21.19 27.30
C ASN A 433 -9.20 21.41 26.43
N GLY A 434 -8.98 20.61 25.37
CA GLY A 434 -7.85 20.75 24.47
C GLY A 434 -7.90 22.01 23.59
N GLY A 435 -9.07 22.65 23.49
CA GLY A 435 -9.22 23.96 22.87
C GLY A 435 -8.59 25.11 23.67
N LEU A 436 -8.16 24.86 24.92
CA LEU A 436 -7.38 25.81 25.72
C LEU A 436 -5.95 26.01 25.16
N ILE A 437 -5.39 24.99 24.51
CA ILE A 437 -3.97 24.95 24.14
C ILE A 437 -3.63 25.92 23.01
N ASP A 438 -4.52 26.11 22.03
CA ASP A 438 -4.26 27.03 20.92
C ASP A 438 -4.21 28.49 21.38
N PRO A 439 -5.19 29.00 22.15
CA PRO A 439 -5.11 30.34 22.75
C PRO A 439 -3.90 30.50 23.66
N LEU A 440 -3.58 29.47 24.46
CA LEU A 440 -2.41 29.50 25.35
C LEU A 440 -1.11 29.71 24.58
N LEU A 441 -0.87 28.92 23.52
CA LEU A 441 0.36 29.02 22.75
C LEU A 441 0.45 30.33 21.96
N ALA A 442 -0.69 30.84 21.46
CA ALA A 442 -0.75 32.15 20.82
C ALA A 442 -0.36 33.27 21.81
N ASN A 443 -0.95 33.28 23.00
CA ASN A 443 -0.63 34.26 24.04
C ASN A 443 0.82 34.14 24.52
N ALA A 444 1.34 32.92 24.66
CA ALA A 444 2.73 32.68 25.04
C ALA A 444 3.71 33.23 24.00
N ARG A 445 3.35 33.16 22.71
CA ARG A 445 4.13 33.79 21.64
C ARG A 445 4.10 35.32 21.75
N GLU A 446 2.94 35.92 21.98
CA GLU A 446 2.84 37.38 22.18
C GLU A 446 3.67 37.83 23.40
N ASN A 447 3.71 37.03 24.47
CA ASN A 447 4.54 37.33 25.64
C ASN A 447 6.03 37.13 25.39
N LEU A 448 6.41 36.15 24.56
CA LEU A 448 7.79 36.04 24.08
C LEU A 448 8.18 37.32 23.34
N ASP A 449 7.35 37.81 22.42
CA ASP A 449 7.60 39.04 21.67
C ASP A 449 7.73 40.27 22.60
N LEU A 450 6.97 40.33 23.71
CA LEU A 450 7.09 41.38 24.72
C LEU A 450 8.37 41.28 25.57
N ARG A 451 8.88 40.08 25.78
CA ARG A 451 10.10 39.86 26.58
C ARG A 451 11.37 40.14 25.79
N LEU A 452 11.34 39.93 24.47
CA LEU A 452 12.49 40.11 23.61
C LEU A 452 12.85 41.60 23.48
N ASP A 453 14.12 41.91 23.68
CA ASP A 453 14.67 43.24 23.38
C ASP A 453 15.14 43.29 21.92
N PHE A 454 15.07 44.47 21.29
CA PHE A 454 15.46 44.67 19.89
C PHE A 454 16.96 44.42 19.66
N ASP A 455 17.77 44.50 20.73
CA ASP A 455 19.22 44.23 20.70
C ASP A 455 19.57 42.73 20.79
N CYS A 456 18.57 41.83 20.83
CA CYS A 456 18.81 40.39 20.92
C CYS A 456 19.45 39.82 19.64
N THR A 457 20.70 39.34 19.76
CA THR A 457 21.46 38.74 18.64
C THR A 457 21.40 37.21 18.62
N ASP A 458 20.86 36.57 19.66
CA ASP A 458 20.83 35.10 19.76
C ASP A 458 19.59 34.52 19.08
N ALA A 459 19.80 33.87 17.94
CA ALA A 459 18.73 33.30 17.12
C ALA A 459 17.90 32.23 17.84
N ASP A 460 18.47 31.50 18.81
CA ASP A 460 17.75 30.44 19.54
C ASP A 460 16.80 31.04 20.60
N SER A 461 17.21 32.11 21.27
CA SER A 461 16.36 32.84 22.21
C SER A 461 15.13 33.50 21.55
N LEU A 462 15.25 33.97 20.30
CA LEU A 462 14.15 34.59 19.54
C LEU A 462 12.98 33.65 19.26
N VAL A 463 13.23 32.33 19.28
CA VAL A 463 12.24 31.31 18.94
C VAL A 463 11.88 30.41 20.13
N THR A 464 12.47 30.66 21.31
CA THR A 464 12.31 29.79 22.48
C THR A 464 11.31 30.36 23.47
N ILE A 465 10.17 29.68 23.59
CA ILE A 465 9.11 29.96 24.56
C ILE A 465 9.49 29.32 25.91
N THR A 466 9.43 30.10 26.98
CA THR A 466 9.77 29.67 28.34
C THR A 466 8.53 29.50 29.22
N MET A 467 8.74 29.07 30.47
CA MET A 467 7.66 28.91 31.45
C MET A 467 6.99 30.24 31.84
N GLU A 468 7.75 31.34 31.91
CA GLU A 468 7.20 32.66 32.26
C GLU A 468 6.20 33.14 31.18
N ASP A 469 6.53 32.89 29.92
CA ASP A 469 5.68 33.28 28.78
C ASP A 469 4.36 32.48 28.77
N LEU A 470 4.43 31.18 29.10
CA LEU A 470 3.27 30.30 29.25
C LEU A 470 2.41 30.69 30.46
N GLU A 471 3.04 31.05 31.59
CA GLU A 471 2.36 31.50 32.80
C GLU A 471 1.58 32.79 32.54
N ALA A 472 2.24 33.80 31.96
CA ALA A 472 1.60 35.05 31.57
C ALA A 472 0.48 34.80 30.53
N GLY A 473 0.66 33.84 29.63
CA GLY A 473 -0.33 33.48 28.61
C GLY A 473 -1.61 32.89 29.20
N LEU A 474 -1.49 32.08 30.27
CA LEU A 474 -2.63 31.57 31.03
C LEU A 474 -3.32 32.66 31.86
N GLY A 475 -2.55 33.58 32.44
CA GLY A 475 -3.08 34.72 33.20
C GLY A 475 -3.98 35.65 32.39
N LEU A 476 -3.78 35.73 31.07
CA LEU A 476 -4.62 36.48 30.15
C LEU A 476 -5.95 35.77 29.79
N LEU A 477 -6.00 34.44 29.95
CA LEU A 477 -7.21 33.62 29.71
C LEU A 477 -8.12 33.53 30.94
N SER A 478 -7.60 33.88 32.12
CA SER A 478 -8.31 33.81 33.40
C SER A 478 -9.02 35.11 33.80
N GLN A 479 -8.76 36.22 33.09
CA GLN A 479 -9.51 37.49 33.15
C GLN A 479 -10.69 37.48 32.20
#